data_AF-A0A7X4A1F1-F1
#
_entry.id   AF-A0A7X4A1F1-F1
#
_cell.length_a   1.000
_cell.length_b   1.000
_cell.length_c   1.000
_cell.angle_alpha   90.00
_cell.angle_beta   90.00
_cell.angle_gamma   90.00
#
_symmetry.space_group_name_H-M   'P 1'
#
loop_
_entity.id
_entity.type
_entity.pdbx_description
1 polymer ?
#
loop_
_entity_poly.entity_id
_entity_poly.type
_entity_poly.pdbx_seq_one_letter_code
_entity_poly.pdbx_strand_id
1 'polypeptide(L)'
;MPVPLNLISDSWIPVRLRDGSTKTIAPHQMAEPDILAPDWPRADLNLACYELLIGLVLLADPPQDLADWRVRKPDSAALKLALERFAPAFSLTGSNPFLQEVLDTNEQPKPVDMLFIDSAGENAVRKNSDLMTWRGRYGVLDPALAAMALYALQAFAPSG
;
A
#
# COMPACT_ATOMS: atom_id res chain seq x y z
N MET A 1 -16.75 -16.80 -1.02
CA MET A 1 -15.37 -16.36 -1.29
C MET A 1 -15.15 -15.07 -0.51
N PRO A 2 -13.98 -14.84 0.10
CA PRO A 2 -13.72 -13.57 0.78
C PRO A 2 -13.90 -12.41 -0.21
N VAL A 3 -14.50 -11.32 0.27
CA VAL A 3 -14.67 -10.10 -0.53
C VAL A 3 -13.26 -9.56 -0.84
N PRO A 4 -12.95 -9.23 -2.11
CA PRO A 4 -11.63 -8.72 -2.48
C PRO A 4 -11.38 -7.37 -1.80
N LEU A 5 -10.18 -7.18 -1.24
CA LEU A 5 -9.79 -5.92 -0.61
C LEU A 5 -9.76 -4.81 -1.68
N ASN A 6 -10.56 -3.77 -1.49
CA ASN A 6 -10.51 -2.55 -2.28
C ASN A 6 -9.80 -1.44 -1.51
N LEU A 7 -8.70 -0.94 -2.06
CA LEU A 7 -7.85 0.03 -1.39
C LEU A 7 -8.45 1.43 -1.27
N ILE A 8 -9.63 1.70 -1.87
CA ILE A 8 -10.36 2.96 -1.75
C ILE A 8 -11.51 2.86 -0.74
N SER A 9 -12.33 1.82 -0.83
CA SER A 9 -13.57 1.72 -0.05
C SER A 9 -13.41 1.04 1.31
N ASP A 10 -12.44 0.13 1.43
CA ASP A 10 -12.32 -0.72 2.61
C ASP A 10 -11.36 -0.13 3.63
N SER A 11 -11.50 -0.55 4.89
CA SER A 11 -10.55 -0.20 5.94
C SER A 11 -9.39 -1.19 5.96
N TRP A 12 -8.19 -0.73 5.61
CA TRP A 12 -7.00 -1.57 5.51
C TRP A 12 -5.71 -0.93 6.03
N ILE A 13 -5.72 0.38 6.31
CA ILE A 13 -4.54 1.11 6.77
C ILE A 13 -4.51 1.09 8.30
N PRO A 14 -3.53 0.41 8.94
CA PRO A 14 -3.33 0.54 10.37
C PRO A 14 -2.79 1.94 10.68
N VAL A 15 -3.36 2.60 11.68
CA VAL A 15 -2.95 3.92 12.14
C VAL A 15 -2.87 3.98 13.65
N ARG A 16 -2.04 4.87 14.16
CA ARG A 16 -2.03 5.31 15.54
C ARG A 16 -2.86 6.59 15.69
N LEU A 17 -3.65 6.65 16.75
CA LEU A 17 -4.41 7.84 17.14
C LEU A 17 -3.59 8.71 18.09
N ARG A 18 -4.01 9.97 18.27
CA ARG A 18 -3.35 10.92 19.19
C ARG A 18 -3.31 10.46 20.65
N ASP A 19 -4.26 9.62 21.06
CA ASP A 19 -4.31 9.04 22.40
C ASP A 19 -3.43 7.79 22.58
N GLY A 20 -2.73 7.36 21.51
CA GLY A 20 -1.85 6.20 21.50
C GLY A 20 -2.54 4.88 21.14
N SER A 21 -3.87 4.85 21.01
CA SER A 21 -4.58 3.67 20.51
C SER A 21 -4.37 3.45 19.01
N THR A 22 -4.74 2.28 18.51
CA THR A 22 -4.62 1.92 17.09
C THR A 22 -5.97 1.58 16.47
N LYS A 23 -6.15 1.91 15.20
CA LYS A 23 -7.37 1.65 14.42
C LYS A 23 -6.97 1.26 13.00
N THR A 24 -7.82 0.51 12.30
CA THR A 24 -7.70 0.32 10.85
C THR A 24 -8.69 1.22 10.14
N ILE A 25 -8.24 1.96 9.13
CA ILE A 25 -9.02 2.96 8.42
C ILE A 25 -9.02 2.77 6.90
N ALA A 26 -10.02 3.36 6.24
CA ALA A 26 -9.98 3.60 4.79
C ALA A 26 -9.17 4.89 4.47
N PRO A 27 -8.66 5.08 3.25
CA PRO A 27 -7.79 6.22 2.92
C PRO A 27 -8.40 7.59 3.25
N HIS A 28 -9.68 7.78 2.98
CA HIS A 28 -10.35 9.07 3.20
C HIS A 28 -10.36 9.49 4.67
N GLN A 29 -10.34 8.52 5.58
CA GLN A 29 -10.34 8.75 7.02
C GLN A 29 -9.00 9.28 7.54
N MET A 30 -7.93 9.28 6.73
CA MET A 30 -6.67 9.96 7.09
C MET A 30 -6.86 11.47 7.32
N ALA A 31 -7.94 12.04 6.79
CA ALA A 31 -8.35 13.42 7.05
C ALA A 31 -9.08 13.62 8.40
N GLU A 32 -9.34 12.55 9.17
CA GLU A 32 -9.91 12.65 10.53
C GLU A 32 -8.87 13.26 11.50
N PRO A 33 -9.29 14.16 12.41
CA PRO A 33 -8.37 14.98 13.20
C PRO A 33 -7.60 14.21 14.29
N ASP A 34 -8.10 13.06 14.70
CA ASP A 34 -7.53 12.18 15.74
C ASP A 34 -6.45 11.23 15.23
N ILE A 35 -6.34 11.07 13.90
CA ILE A 35 -5.30 10.25 13.26
C ILE A 35 -3.94 10.93 13.40
N LEU A 36 -2.94 10.18 13.88
CA LEU A 36 -1.57 10.66 14.05
C LEU A 36 -0.67 10.25 12.88
N ALA A 37 -0.60 8.95 12.57
CA ALA A 37 0.27 8.38 11.54
C ALA A 37 -0.14 6.94 11.18
N PRO A 38 0.24 6.44 9.98
CA PRO A 38 0.28 5.00 9.70
C PRO A 38 1.14 4.24 10.72
N ASP A 39 0.73 3.01 11.02
CA ASP A 39 1.37 2.13 12.01
C ASP A 39 1.63 0.73 11.44
N TRP A 40 2.25 0.68 10.26
CA TRP A 40 2.71 -0.57 9.66
C TRP A 40 3.87 -1.16 10.46
N PRO A 41 4.03 -2.50 10.47
CA PRO A 41 5.09 -3.18 11.23
C PRO A 41 6.51 -2.91 10.70
N ARG A 42 6.65 -2.23 9.55
CA ARG A 42 7.94 -1.84 8.97
C ARG A 42 7.92 -0.38 8.56
N ALA A 43 9.05 0.30 8.74
CA ALA A 43 9.19 1.73 8.44
C ALA A 43 9.11 2.04 6.94
N ASP A 44 9.61 1.15 6.08
CA ASP A 44 9.49 1.26 4.61
C ASP A 44 8.03 1.24 4.17
N LEU A 45 7.21 0.37 4.77
CA LEU A 45 5.77 0.32 4.50
C LEU A 45 5.02 1.56 5.00
N ASN A 46 5.44 2.17 6.11
CA ASN A 46 4.90 3.47 6.54
C ASN A 46 5.20 4.57 5.51
N LEU A 47 6.43 4.62 4.98
CA LEU A 47 6.80 5.56 3.92
C LEU A 47 6.00 5.31 2.63
N ALA A 48 5.90 4.04 2.22
CA ALA A 48 5.13 3.62 1.05
C ALA A 48 3.65 4.02 1.17
N CYS A 49 3.07 3.85 2.36
CA CYS A 49 1.71 4.25 2.65
C CYS A 49 1.51 5.76 2.52
N TYR A 50 2.44 6.58 3.04
CA TYR A 50 2.38 8.04 2.84
C TYR A 50 2.44 8.42 1.37
N GLU A 51 3.34 7.84 0.59
CA GLU A 51 3.47 8.15 -0.84
C GLU A 51 2.20 7.79 -1.63
N LEU A 52 1.63 6.60 -1.37
CA LEU A 52 0.37 6.19 -1.96
C LEU A 52 -0.76 7.16 -1.59
N LEU A 53 -0.89 7.53 -0.31
CA LEU A 53 -1.94 8.44 0.17
C LEU A 53 -1.80 9.85 -0.45
N ILE A 54 -0.58 10.36 -0.59
CA ILE A 54 -0.30 11.62 -1.29
C ILE A 54 -0.71 11.50 -2.76
N GLY A 55 -0.37 10.39 -3.42
CA GLY A 55 -0.77 10.09 -4.79
C GLY A 55 -2.29 10.05 -4.96
N LEU A 56 -3.02 9.46 -4.01
CA LEU A 56 -4.48 9.41 -4.02
C LEU A 56 -5.12 10.81 -3.93
N VAL A 57 -4.60 11.67 -3.05
CA VAL A 57 -5.07 13.07 -2.95
C VAL A 57 -4.77 13.82 -4.25
N LEU A 58 -3.57 13.68 -4.81
CA LEU A 58 -3.21 14.33 -6.07
C LEU A 58 -4.07 13.83 -7.24
N LEU A 59 -4.44 12.55 -7.25
CA LEU A 59 -5.27 11.94 -8.28
C LEU A 59 -6.74 12.42 -8.19
N ALA A 60 -7.30 12.49 -6.99
CA ALA A 60 -8.73 12.69 -6.79
C ALA A 60 -9.12 14.14 -6.51
N ASP A 61 -8.26 14.89 -5.84
CA ASP A 61 -8.53 16.22 -5.32
C ASP A 61 -7.25 17.09 -5.32
N PRO A 62 -6.59 17.28 -6.48
CA PRO A 62 -5.38 18.08 -6.56
C PRO A 62 -5.66 19.56 -6.23
N PRO A 63 -4.75 20.25 -5.54
CA PRO A 63 -4.86 21.69 -5.38
C PRO A 63 -4.77 22.38 -6.74
N GLN A 64 -5.61 23.39 -6.98
CA GLN A 64 -5.61 24.13 -8.24
C GLN A 64 -4.39 25.04 -8.37
N ASP A 65 -4.01 25.67 -7.26
CA ASP A 65 -2.85 26.56 -7.16
C ASP A 65 -2.37 26.69 -5.70
N LEU A 66 -1.37 27.56 -5.48
CA LEU A 66 -0.83 27.83 -4.15
C LEU A 66 -1.82 28.53 -3.21
N ALA A 67 -2.78 29.29 -3.74
CA ALA A 67 -3.77 29.99 -2.93
C ALA A 67 -4.83 29.00 -2.41
N ASP A 68 -5.33 28.12 -3.28
CA ASP A 68 -6.20 26.99 -2.93
C ASP A 68 -5.53 26.10 -1.87
N TRP A 69 -4.28 25.68 -2.11
CA TRP A 69 -3.53 24.86 -1.15
C TRP A 69 -3.46 25.46 0.26
N ARG A 70 -3.28 26.78 0.39
CA ARG A 70 -3.16 27.46 1.69
C ARG A 70 -4.44 27.46 2.51
N VAL A 71 -5.59 27.50 1.85
CA VAL A 71 -6.90 27.62 2.52
C VAL A 71 -7.59 26.27 2.73
N ARG A 72 -7.21 25.25 1.94
CA ARG A 72 -7.69 23.87 2.06
C ARG A 72 -7.61 23.35 3.50
N LYS A 73 -8.64 22.58 3.87
CA LYS A 73 -8.73 21.85 5.13
C LYS A 73 -9.01 20.38 4.84
N PRO A 74 -8.49 19.45 5.65
CA PRO A 74 -8.85 18.04 5.53
C PRO A 74 -10.36 17.85 5.70
N ASP A 75 -10.99 17.15 4.77
CA ASP A 75 -12.40 16.76 4.82
C ASP A 75 -12.54 15.29 4.36
N SER A 76 -12.77 14.40 5.32
CA SER A 76 -12.89 12.96 5.08
C SER A 76 -14.10 12.61 4.19
N ALA A 77 -15.21 13.34 4.30
CA ALA A 77 -16.40 13.07 3.52
C ALA A 77 -16.23 13.52 2.06
N ALA A 78 -15.66 14.70 1.85
CA ALA A 78 -15.34 15.19 0.51
C ALA A 78 -14.29 14.29 -0.19
N LEU A 79 -13.24 13.90 0.54
CA LEU A 79 -12.19 13.02 0.02
C LEU A 79 -12.75 11.64 -0.35
N LYS A 80 -13.67 11.09 0.45
CA LYS A 80 -14.36 9.83 0.13
C LYS A 80 -15.07 9.91 -1.23
N LEU A 81 -15.92 10.93 -1.41
CA LEU A 81 -16.66 11.15 -2.66
C LEU A 81 -15.72 11.35 -3.86
N ALA A 82 -14.61 12.06 -3.66
CA ALA A 82 -13.63 12.29 -4.72
C ALA A 82 -12.97 10.96 -5.18
N LEU A 83 -12.64 10.09 -4.23
CA LEU A 83 -11.95 8.81 -4.48
C LEU A 83 -12.85 7.72 -5.08
N GLU A 84 -14.16 7.72 -4.81
CA GLU A 84 -15.10 6.65 -5.21
C GLU A 84 -15.02 6.28 -6.69
N ARG A 85 -14.82 7.27 -7.58
CA ARG A 85 -14.73 7.03 -9.03
C ARG A 85 -13.54 6.14 -9.44
N PHE A 86 -12.52 6.05 -8.61
CA PHE A 86 -11.31 5.28 -8.88
C PHE A 86 -11.36 3.87 -8.30
N ALA A 87 -12.32 3.55 -7.42
CA ALA A 87 -12.44 2.25 -6.77
C ALA A 87 -12.30 1.03 -7.71
N PRO A 88 -12.82 1.04 -8.97
CA PRO A 88 -12.65 -0.09 -9.89
C PRO A 88 -11.18 -0.47 -10.22
N ALA A 89 -10.23 0.47 -10.10
CA ALA A 89 -8.81 0.23 -10.38
C ALA A 89 -8.00 -0.16 -9.13
N PHE A 90 -8.61 -0.13 -7.95
CA PHE A 90 -7.94 -0.31 -6.65
C PHE A 90 -8.36 -1.61 -5.94
N SER A 91 -8.94 -2.56 -6.67
CA SER A 91 -9.19 -3.91 -6.14
C SER A 91 -7.89 -4.72 -6.16
N LEU A 92 -7.44 -5.25 -5.02
CA LEU A 92 -6.18 -5.99 -4.94
C LEU A 92 -6.18 -7.28 -5.78
N THR A 93 -7.35 -7.90 -5.90
CA THR A 93 -7.57 -9.11 -6.69
C THR A 93 -8.73 -8.91 -7.65
N GLY A 94 -8.76 -9.65 -8.75
CA GLY A 94 -9.83 -9.58 -9.75
C GLY A 94 -9.27 -9.65 -11.16
N SER A 95 -10.06 -9.22 -12.14
CA SER A 95 -9.65 -9.18 -13.55
C SER A 95 -8.66 -8.05 -13.87
N ASN A 96 -8.73 -6.94 -13.12
CA ASN A 96 -7.79 -5.82 -13.22
C ASN A 96 -7.24 -5.52 -11.81
N PRO A 97 -6.33 -6.37 -11.30
CA PRO A 97 -5.81 -6.24 -9.95
C PRO A 97 -4.89 -5.01 -9.81
N PHE A 98 -4.98 -4.35 -8.66
CA PHE A 98 -4.19 -3.16 -8.33
C PHE A 98 -2.71 -3.43 -8.52
N LEU A 99 -2.08 -2.62 -9.37
CA LEU A 99 -0.65 -2.66 -9.69
C LEU A 99 -0.12 -4.05 -10.09
N GLN A 100 -0.95 -4.87 -10.72
CA GLN A 100 -0.56 -6.22 -11.13
C GLN A 100 -1.02 -6.48 -12.56
N GLU A 101 -0.26 -7.30 -13.27
CA GLU A 101 -0.64 -7.81 -14.58
C GLU A 101 -1.10 -9.26 -14.44
N VAL A 102 -2.26 -9.58 -15.02
CA VAL A 102 -2.75 -10.96 -15.08
C VAL A 102 -2.08 -11.64 -16.27
N LEU A 103 -1.05 -12.44 -15.98
CA LEU A 103 -0.32 -13.20 -16.98
C LEU A 103 -0.82 -14.65 -17.04
N ASP A 104 -1.07 -15.15 -18.24
CA ASP A 104 -1.24 -16.59 -18.47
C ASP A 104 0.13 -17.22 -18.63
N THR A 105 0.69 -17.71 -17.52
CA THR A 105 2.03 -18.29 -17.48
C THR A 105 2.03 -19.63 -16.77
N ASN A 106 2.87 -20.55 -17.27
CA ASN A 106 3.17 -21.83 -16.61
C ASN A 106 4.35 -21.70 -15.62
N GLU A 107 4.78 -20.47 -15.31
CA GLU A 107 5.83 -20.22 -14.33
C GLU A 107 5.41 -20.66 -12.92
N GLN A 108 6.39 -21.12 -12.16
CA GLN A 108 6.17 -21.47 -10.75
C GLN A 108 5.97 -20.18 -9.93
N PRO A 109 5.01 -20.14 -9.01
CA PRO A 109 4.79 -18.97 -8.17
C PRO A 109 6.03 -18.70 -7.32
N LYS A 110 6.47 -17.43 -7.33
CA LYS A 110 7.56 -16.97 -6.47
C LYS A 110 7.07 -16.90 -5.01
N PRO A 111 7.95 -17.13 -4.03
CA PRO A 111 7.56 -17.00 -2.63
C PRO A 111 7.23 -15.54 -2.30
N VAL A 112 6.34 -15.34 -1.33
CA VAL A 112 5.83 -14.01 -0.97
C VAL A 112 6.89 -13.08 -0.36
N ASP A 113 7.97 -13.65 0.16
CA ASP A 113 9.10 -12.86 0.68
C ASP A 113 9.79 -12.05 -0.43
N MET A 114 9.70 -12.45 -1.70
CA MET A 114 10.24 -11.69 -2.83
C MET A 114 9.53 -10.35 -3.07
N LEU A 115 8.38 -10.10 -2.41
CA LEU A 115 7.74 -8.78 -2.44
C LEU A 115 8.51 -7.73 -1.61
N PHE A 116 9.44 -8.15 -0.75
CA PHE A 116 10.22 -7.23 0.08
C PHE A 116 11.60 -6.99 -0.52
N ILE A 117 11.99 -5.72 -0.64
CA ILE A 117 13.24 -5.27 -1.28
C ILE A 117 14.49 -5.80 -0.57
N ASP A 118 14.37 -6.11 0.73
CA ASP A 118 15.46 -6.66 1.55
C ASP A 118 15.52 -8.20 1.51
N SER A 119 14.71 -8.86 0.69
CA SER A 119 14.78 -10.31 0.46
C SER A 119 15.86 -10.68 -0.55
N ALA A 120 16.36 -11.92 -0.43
CA ALA A 120 17.40 -12.42 -1.31
C ALA A 120 16.86 -12.64 -2.72
N GLY A 121 17.45 -11.96 -3.71
CA GLY A 121 17.15 -12.23 -5.11
C GLY A 121 17.60 -13.63 -5.55
N GLU A 122 17.03 -14.13 -6.66
CA GLU A 122 17.28 -15.49 -7.18
C GLU A 122 18.78 -15.81 -7.33
N ASN A 123 19.58 -14.85 -7.79
CA ASN A 123 21.02 -15.02 -7.93
C ASN A 123 21.74 -15.17 -6.58
N ALA A 124 21.32 -14.43 -5.55
CA ALA A 124 21.92 -14.51 -4.23
C ALA A 124 21.59 -15.86 -3.57
N VAL A 125 20.35 -16.33 -3.73
CA VAL A 125 19.93 -17.67 -3.29
C VAL A 125 20.73 -18.76 -4.00
N ARG A 126 20.82 -18.70 -5.35
CA ARG A 126 21.54 -19.70 -6.16
C ARG A 126 23.03 -19.77 -5.84
N LYS A 127 23.67 -18.62 -5.57
CA LYS A 127 25.09 -18.54 -5.21
C LYS A 127 25.34 -18.71 -3.71
N ASN A 128 24.28 -18.89 -2.91
CA ASN A 128 24.34 -18.97 -1.46
C ASN A 128 25.10 -17.78 -0.83
N SER A 129 24.88 -16.59 -1.38
CA SER A 129 25.57 -15.34 -0.99
C SER A 129 24.71 -14.42 -0.13
N ASP A 130 23.60 -14.93 0.39
CA ASP A 130 22.58 -14.24 1.18
C ASP A 130 22.65 -14.64 2.67
N LEU A 131 23.87 -14.86 3.19
CA LEU A 131 24.13 -15.34 4.55
C LEU A 131 23.44 -14.51 5.65
N MET A 132 23.26 -13.21 5.42
CA MET A 132 22.64 -12.28 6.37
C MET A 132 21.12 -12.12 6.17
N THR A 133 20.55 -12.80 5.18
CA THR A 133 19.12 -12.74 4.87
C THR A 133 18.45 -14.04 5.29
N TRP A 134 17.53 -13.94 6.24
CA TRP A 134 16.66 -15.06 6.57
C TRP A 134 15.73 -15.33 5.38
N ARG A 135 15.70 -16.56 4.85
CA ARG A 135 14.80 -16.98 3.75
C ARG A 135 13.45 -17.47 4.27
N GLY A 136 12.36 -17.18 3.56
CA GLY A 136 11.02 -17.63 3.98
C GLY A 136 10.54 -16.95 5.26
N ARG A 137 10.94 -15.67 5.48
CA ARG A 137 10.53 -14.86 6.64
C ARG A 137 9.01 -14.76 6.77
N TYR A 138 8.33 -14.76 5.63
CA TYR A 138 6.89 -14.63 5.54
C TYR A 138 6.35 -15.83 4.75
N GLY A 139 5.57 -16.69 5.40
CA GLY A 139 4.90 -17.82 4.74
C GLY A 139 3.56 -17.44 4.11
N VAL A 140 2.91 -16.40 4.63
CA VAL A 140 1.66 -15.81 4.15
C VAL A 140 1.63 -14.34 4.56
N LEU A 141 0.98 -13.51 3.75
CA LEU A 141 0.69 -12.11 4.08
C LEU A 141 -0.82 -11.91 4.15
N ASP A 142 -1.26 -11.05 5.06
CA ASP A 142 -2.61 -10.52 4.97
C ASP A 142 -2.73 -9.61 3.72
N PRO A 143 -3.94 -9.45 3.15
CA PRO A 143 -4.13 -8.68 1.92
C PRO A 143 -3.64 -7.23 2.01
N ALA A 144 -3.76 -6.58 3.16
CA ALA A 144 -3.39 -5.17 3.31
C ALA A 144 -1.86 -5.02 3.29
N LEU A 145 -1.14 -5.91 3.98
CA LEU A 145 0.31 -5.95 3.97
C LEU A 145 0.86 -6.39 2.60
N ALA A 146 0.19 -7.33 1.92
CA ALA A 146 0.52 -7.69 0.54
C ALA A 146 0.39 -6.49 -0.42
N ALA A 147 -0.68 -5.69 -0.30
CA ALA A 147 -0.86 -4.48 -1.11
C ALA A 147 0.26 -3.45 -0.88
N MET A 148 0.69 -3.23 0.37
CA MET A 148 1.79 -2.31 0.66
C MET A 148 3.15 -2.85 0.25
N ALA A 149 3.39 -4.16 0.40
CA ALA A 149 4.62 -4.77 -0.10
C ALA A 149 4.71 -4.65 -1.63
N LEU A 150 3.61 -4.89 -2.35
CA LEU A 150 3.53 -4.69 -3.81
C LEU A 150 3.82 -3.25 -4.21
N TYR A 151 3.17 -2.27 -3.57
CA TYR A 151 3.40 -0.86 -3.86
C TYR A 151 4.85 -0.45 -3.55
N ALA A 152 5.37 -0.82 -2.38
CA ALA A 152 6.74 -0.51 -1.96
C ALA A 152 7.77 -1.12 -2.92
N LEU A 153 7.56 -2.37 -3.36
CA LEU A 153 8.41 -3.00 -4.37
C LEU A 153 8.45 -2.18 -5.67
N GLN A 154 7.29 -1.75 -6.18
CA GLN A 154 7.24 -0.99 -7.44
C GLN A 154 7.80 0.42 -7.33
N ALA A 155 7.63 1.08 -6.18
CA ALA A 155 8.08 2.45 -5.98
C ALA A 155 9.56 2.54 -5.60
N PHE A 156 10.05 1.61 -4.76
CA PHE A 156 11.35 1.74 -4.11
C PHE A 156 12.38 0.71 -4.55
N ALA A 157 11.99 -0.39 -5.20
CA ALA A 157 12.98 -1.37 -5.63
C ALA A 157 13.91 -0.76 -6.69
N PRO A 158 15.23 -0.96 -6.54
CA PRO A 158 16.15 -0.57 -7.59
C PRO A 158 15.88 -1.38 -8.86
N SER A 159 16.21 -0.81 -10.02
CA SER A 159 16.24 -1.56 -11.27
C SER A 159 17.22 -2.73 -11.14
N GLY A 160 16.75 -3.97 -11.29
CA GLY A 160 17.54 -5.19 -11.08
C GLY A 160 17.00 -6.38 -11.84
#